data_AF-A0A1G7YXD8-F1
#
_entry.id   AF-A0A1G7YXD8-F1
#
_cell.length_a   1.000
_cell.length_b   1.000
_cell.length_c   1.000
_cell.angle_alpha   90.00
_cell.angle_beta   90.00
_cell.angle_gamma   90.00
#
_symmetry.space_group_name_H-M   'P 1'
#
loop_
_entity.id
_entity.type
_entity.pdbx_description
1 polymer ?
#
loop_
_entity_poly.entity_id
_entity_poly.type
_entity_poly.pdbx_seq_one_letter_code
_entity_poly.pdbx_strand_id
1 'polypeptide(L)'
;MQNRGITRTDMAPMELVQRIPADQTFIGIIDPKICLKKCIDKPCTYFCPTQVYRWQDNRIEIDQERCIECGASIMGCPYHNINWEYPPGGTGVMFQHT
;
A
#
# COMPACT_ATOMS: atom_id res chain seq x y z
N MET A 1 -7.74 -2.61 37.59
CA MET A 1 -7.83 -2.69 36.11
C MET A 1 -6.54 -2.12 35.57
N GLN A 2 -5.62 -2.98 35.12
CA GLN A 2 -4.27 -2.55 34.72
C GLN A 2 -4.33 -1.83 33.37
N ASN A 3 -4.06 -0.52 33.38
CA ASN A 3 -3.62 0.20 32.18
C ASN A 3 -2.23 -0.33 31.81
N ARG A 4 -2.17 -1.36 30.97
CA ARG A 4 -0.91 -1.71 30.30
C ARG A 4 -0.67 -0.65 29.22
N GLY A 5 0.20 0.31 29.51
CA GLY A 5 0.67 1.26 28.51
C GLY A 5 1.34 0.51 27.37
N ILE A 6 0.90 0.77 26.14
CA ILE A 6 1.46 0.18 24.91
C ILE A 6 2.91 0.69 24.76
N THR A 7 3.89 -0.20 24.76
CA THR A 7 5.30 0.15 24.54
C THR A 7 5.66 0.10 23.04
N ARG A 8 6.77 0.72 22.61
CA ARG A 8 7.21 0.67 21.18
C ARG A 8 7.40 -0.74 20.65
N THR A 9 7.72 -1.69 21.53
CA THR A 9 7.85 -3.12 21.24
C THR A 9 6.52 -3.85 21.03
N ASP A 10 5.42 -3.28 21.53
CA ASP A 10 4.08 -3.85 21.39
C ASP A 10 3.37 -3.37 20.11
N MET A 11 3.92 -2.34 19.46
CA MET A 11 3.37 -1.77 18.23
C MET A 11 3.89 -2.50 16.99
N ALA A 12 3.01 -2.79 16.05
CA ALA A 12 3.41 -3.30 14.75
C ALA A 12 4.26 -2.24 14.00
N PRO A 13 5.26 -2.62 13.20
CA PRO A 13 6.12 -1.65 12.51
C PRO A 13 5.36 -0.60 11.68
N MET A 14 4.18 -0.96 11.15
CA MET A 14 3.32 -0.05 10.39
C MET A 14 2.61 1.01 11.25
N GLU A 15 2.42 0.75 12.54
CA GLU A 15 1.80 1.67 13.50
C GLU A 15 2.74 2.81 13.91
N LEU A 16 4.05 2.63 13.70
CA LEU A 16 5.06 3.67 13.95
C LEU A 16 5.17 4.69 12.82
N VAL A 17 4.62 4.39 11.64
CA VAL A 17 4.68 5.28 10.49
C VAL A 17 3.52 6.25 10.56
N GLN A 18 3.82 7.53 10.80
CA GLN A 18 2.82 8.58 10.80
C GLN A 18 2.34 8.88 9.38
N ARG A 19 1.02 9.06 9.23
CA ARG A 19 0.37 9.33 7.95
C ARG A 19 -0.78 10.30 8.14
N ILE A 20 -1.04 11.11 7.12
CA ILE A 20 -2.25 11.91 7.01
C ILE A 20 -3.15 11.20 5.97
N PRO A 21 -4.38 10.77 6.34
CA PRO A 21 -5.28 10.08 5.41
C PRO A 21 -5.57 10.92 4.16
N ALA A 22 -5.72 10.23 3.03
CA ALA A 22 -6.16 10.82 1.77
C ALA A 22 -7.55 10.30 1.43
N ASP A 23 -8.53 11.21 1.29
CA ASP A 23 -9.89 10.85 0.91
C ASP A 23 -9.99 10.46 -0.58
N GLN A 24 -9.08 10.97 -1.41
CA GLN A 24 -9.02 10.67 -2.83
C GLN A 24 -8.32 9.35 -3.09
N THR A 25 -8.83 8.57 -4.06
CA THR A 25 -8.11 7.41 -4.60
C THR A 25 -6.94 7.87 -5.46
N PHE A 26 -5.72 7.46 -5.09
CA PHE A 26 -4.48 7.75 -5.83
C PHE A 26 -3.74 6.49 -6.32
N ILE A 27 -4.31 5.31 -6.06
CA ILE A 27 -3.80 4.01 -6.51
C ILE A 27 -4.94 3.21 -7.14
N GLY A 28 -4.72 2.67 -8.33
CA GLY A 28 -5.70 1.86 -9.04
C GLY A 28 -5.07 0.79 -9.93
N ILE A 29 -5.90 -0.17 -10.35
CA ILE A 29 -5.58 -1.12 -11.42
C ILE A 29 -6.20 -0.60 -12.72
N ILE A 30 -5.43 -0.53 -13.80
CA ILE A 30 -5.90 0.01 -15.09
C ILE A 30 -6.89 -0.95 -15.76
N ASP A 31 -6.50 -2.22 -15.94
CA ASP A 31 -7.37 -3.29 -16.44
C ASP A 31 -7.33 -4.52 -15.50
N PRO A 32 -8.39 -4.75 -14.69
CA PRO A 32 -8.48 -5.92 -13.82
C PRO A 32 -8.37 -7.26 -14.55
N LYS A 33 -8.73 -7.33 -15.85
CA LYS A 33 -8.65 -8.57 -16.63
C LYS A 33 -7.22 -9.01 -16.86
N ILE A 34 -6.26 -8.09 -16.91
CA ILE A 34 -4.83 -8.43 -17.01
C ILE A 34 -4.38 -9.17 -15.74
N CYS A 35 -4.76 -8.66 -14.56
CA CYS A 35 -4.47 -9.30 -13.27
C CYS A 35 -5.08 -10.71 -13.17
N LEU A 36 -6.29 -10.87 -13.71
CA LEU A 36 -7.00 -12.15 -13.69
C LEU A 36 -6.44 -13.17 -14.68
N LYS A 37 -6.18 -12.75 -15.93
CA LYS A 37 -5.93 -13.68 -17.05
C LYS A 37 -4.46 -13.84 -17.44
N LYS A 38 -3.63 -12.83 -17.17
CA LYS A 38 -2.23 -12.80 -17.64
C LYS A 38 -1.23 -12.87 -16.48
N CYS A 39 -1.51 -12.13 -15.41
CA CYS A 39 -0.59 -12.02 -14.27
C CYS A 39 -0.75 -13.21 -13.33
N ILE A 40 -0.02 -14.30 -13.58
CA ILE A 40 -0.09 -15.53 -12.78
C ILE A 40 0.47 -15.27 -11.37
N ASP A 41 1.70 -14.77 -11.30
CA ASP A 41 2.47 -14.65 -10.04
C ASP A 41 2.07 -13.47 -9.16
N LYS A 42 1.42 -12.45 -9.73
CA LYS A 42 0.93 -11.26 -9.02
C LYS A 42 2.02 -10.62 -8.13
N PRO A 43 3.16 -10.20 -8.72
CA PRO A 43 4.34 -9.79 -7.97
C PRO A 43 4.08 -8.65 -6.98
N CYS A 44 3.17 -7.74 -7.33
CA CYS A 44 2.77 -6.62 -6.47
C CYS A 44 2.24 -7.04 -5.09
N THR A 45 1.75 -8.28 -4.94
CA THR A 45 1.24 -8.80 -3.67
C THR A 45 2.32 -9.18 -2.67
N TYR A 46 3.56 -9.40 -3.11
CA TYR A 46 4.66 -9.83 -2.23
C TYR A 46 5.88 -8.91 -2.25
N PHE A 47 6.18 -8.19 -3.35
CA PHE A 47 7.30 -7.23 -3.33
C PHE A 47 6.93 -5.93 -2.64
N CYS A 48 5.63 -5.57 -2.57
CA CYS A 48 5.21 -4.33 -1.95
C CYS A 48 5.58 -4.39 -0.46
N PRO A 49 6.49 -3.53 0.02
CA PRO A 49 7.06 -3.66 1.38
C PRO A 49 5.99 -3.51 2.46
N THR A 50 4.88 -2.85 2.13
CA THR A 50 3.77 -2.60 3.04
C THR A 50 2.49 -3.33 2.65
N GLN A 51 2.51 -4.23 1.68
CA GLN A 51 1.33 -5.05 1.29
C GLN A 51 0.08 -4.23 0.95
N VAL A 52 0.24 -3.19 0.14
CA VAL A 52 -0.87 -2.38 -0.41
C VAL A 52 -1.83 -3.23 -1.25
N TYR A 53 -1.31 -4.23 -1.96
CA TYR A 53 -2.08 -5.06 -2.89
C TYR A 53 -2.30 -6.45 -2.30
N ARG A 54 -3.54 -6.92 -2.30
CA ARG A 54 -3.90 -8.30 -1.93
C ARG A 54 -4.73 -8.95 -3.02
N TRP A 55 -4.51 -10.24 -3.27
CA TRP A 55 -5.36 -11.00 -4.19
C TRP A 55 -6.47 -11.70 -3.41
N GLN A 56 -7.72 -11.29 -3.63
CA GLN A 56 -8.91 -11.88 -3.00
C GLN A 56 -10.07 -11.86 -4.00
N ASP A 57 -10.98 -12.85 -3.94
CA ASP A 57 -12.18 -12.90 -4.78
C ASP A 57 -11.93 -12.65 -6.28
N ASN A 58 -10.85 -13.22 -6.82
CA ASN A 58 -10.44 -13.03 -8.22
C ASN A 58 -10.16 -11.57 -8.64
N ARG A 59 -9.83 -10.69 -7.68
CA ARG A 59 -9.44 -9.29 -7.92
C ARG A 59 -8.25 -8.89 -7.05
N ILE A 60 -7.63 -7.78 -7.42
CA ILE A 60 -6.70 -7.09 -6.54
C ILE A 60 -7.51 -6.14 -5.65
N GLU A 61 -7.40 -6.33 -4.34
CA GLU A 61 -7.83 -5.37 -3.34
C GLU A 61 -6.66 -4.43 -3.04
N ILE A 62 -6.98 -3.14 -2.91
CA ILE A 62 -6.00 -2.07 -2.69
C ILE A 62 -6.29 -1.42 -1.35
N ASP A 63 -5.27 -1.37 -0.51
CA ASP A 63 -5.26 -0.65 0.76
C ASP A 63 -4.28 0.51 0.67
N GLN A 64 -4.78 1.65 0.19
CA GLN A 64 -3.93 2.81 -0.14
C GLN A 64 -3.32 3.48 1.09
N GLU A 65 -3.91 3.32 2.28
CA GLU A 65 -3.39 3.85 3.55
C GLU A 65 -2.04 3.21 3.93
N ARG A 66 -1.79 2.00 3.41
CA ARG A 66 -0.51 1.30 3.62
C ARG A 66 0.59 1.80 2.70
N CYS A 67 0.30 2.66 1.72
CA CYS A 67 1.30 3.19 0.82
C CYS A 67 2.33 4.03 1.60
N ILE A 68 3.61 3.84 1.26
CA ILE A 68 4.74 4.62 1.79
C ILE A 68 5.46 5.39 0.69
N GLU A 69 4.79 5.58 -0.45
CA GLU A 69 5.24 6.42 -1.55
C GLU A 69 6.59 6.01 -2.19
N CYS A 70 6.97 4.75 -2.05
CA CYS A 70 8.25 4.22 -2.57
C CYS A 70 8.30 4.03 -4.10
N GLY A 71 7.17 4.11 -4.82
CA GLY A 71 7.11 3.90 -6.27
C GLY A 71 7.37 2.48 -6.77
N ALA A 72 7.61 1.50 -5.89
CA ALA A 72 7.94 0.13 -6.30
C ALA A 72 6.83 -0.53 -7.16
N SER A 73 5.57 -0.16 -6.94
CA SER A 73 4.42 -0.79 -7.62
C SER A 73 4.43 -0.57 -9.13
N ILE A 74 4.69 0.66 -9.58
CA ILE A 74 4.74 1.01 -11.00
C ILE A 74 5.97 0.42 -11.70
N MET A 75 7.07 0.26 -10.96
CA MET A 75 8.31 -0.33 -11.47
C MET A 75 8.25 -1.87 -11.52
N GLY A 76 7.63 -2.49 -10.52
CA GLY A 76 7.62 -3.94 -10.33
C GLY A 76 6.45 -4.67 -11.00
N CYS A 77 5.45 -3.95 -11.54
CA CYS A 77 4.37 -4.59 -12.28
C CYS A 77 4.82 -4.89 -13.73
N PRO A 78 4.97 -6.18 -14.12
CA PRO A 78 5.47 -6.54 -15.46
C PRO A 78 4.50 -6.17 -16.60
N TYR A 79 3.27 -5.79 -16.27
CA TYR A 79 2.24 -5.38 -17.24
C TYR A 79 1.98 -3.88 -17.26
N HIS A 80 2.71 -3.09 -16.47
CA HIS A 80 2.47 -1.65 -16.31
C HIS A 80 0.99 -1.32 -16.02
N ASN A 81 0.33 -2.18 -15.22
CA ASN A 81 -1.12 -2.19 -15.03
C ASN A 81 -1.57 -1.54 -13.72
N ILE A 82 -0.69 -0.78 -13.08
CA ILE A 82 -0.95 -0.06 -11.83
C ILE A 82 -0.89 1.42 -12.15
N ASN A 83 -1.99 2.14 -11.92
CA ASN A 83 -1.99 3.59 -11.88
C ASN A 83 -1.66 4.01 -10.45
N TRP A 84 -0.54 4.71 -10.26
CA TRP A 84 -0.13 5.20 -8.95
C TRP A 84 0.34 6.64 -9.13
N GLU A 85 -0.22 7.53 -8.34
CA GLU A 85 0.19 8.92 -8.25
C GLU A 85 0.57 9.23 -6.80
N TYR A 86 1.28 10.33 -6.58
CA TYR A 86 1.44 10.83 -5.22
C TYR A 86 0.07 11.16 -4.61
N PRO A 87 -0.13 10.91 -3.31
CA PRO A 87 -1.32 11.39 -2.61
C PRO A 87 -1.49 12.91 -2.78
N PRO A 88 -2.72 13.44 -2.63
CA PRO A 88 -2.95 14.87 -2.59
C PRO A 88 -2.02 15.60 -1.60
N GLY A 89 -1.60 16.81 -1.95
CA GLY A 89 -0.71 17.60 -1.11
C GLY A 89 -1.25 17.76 0.32
N GLY A 90 -0.38 17.54 1.31
CA GLY A 90 -0.76 17.56 2.73
C GLY A 90 -1.33 16.24 3.25
N THR A 91 -1.40 15.19 2.42
CA THR A 91 -1.75 13.82 2.81
C THR A 91 -0.55 12.88 2.61
N GLY A 92 -0.69 11.60 2.96
CA GLY A 92 0.35 10.59 2.73
C GLY A 92 1.26 10.36 3.93
N VAL A 93 2.46 9.82 3.69
CA VAL A 93 3.43 9.46 4.73
C VAL A 93 4.21 10.67 5.23
N MET A 94 4.38 10.77 6.55
CA MET A 94 5.24 11.76 7.20
C MET A 94 6.50 11.09 7.75
N PHE A 95 7.65 11.39 7.15
CA PHE A 95 8.95 10.97 7.66
C PHE A 95 9.43 11.95 8.72
N GLN A 96 9.50 11.50 9.98
CA GLN A 96 10.12 12.26 11.05
C GLN A 96 11.57 11.80 11.22
N HIS A 97 12.52 12.70 11.00
CA HIS A 97 13.90 12.51 11.41
C HIS A 97 14.04 13.11 12.82
N THR A 98 14.21 12.24 13.80
CA THR A 98 14.48 12.65 15.19
C THR A 98 15.95 12.96 15.38
#